data_AF-A0A973ZGP5-F1
#
_entry.id   AF-A0A973ZGP5-F1
#
_cell.length_a   1.000
_cell.length_b   1.000
_cell.length_c   1.000
_cell.angle_alpha   90.00
_cell.angle_beta   90.00
_cell.angle_gamma   90.00
#
_symmetry.space_group_name_H-M   'P 1'
#
loop_
_entity.id
_entity.type
_entity.pdbx_description
1 polymer ?
#
loop_
_entity_poly.entity_id
_entity_poly.type
_entity_poly.pdbx_seq_one_letter_code
_entity_poly.pdbx_strand_id
1 'polypeptide(L)'
;MPALPASAAAQGAQVACVVDDERVGELSGLVVTPTGFIAINDSNWDPSAIRIFYLDKKCALTKTVRYPTTARDPEDLALAKDGTLWVADTGDNYNAAVRRTTVALWKLPAGSKTPVIHRLTYPDGPHDAEALLLAGDGTPILVTKELSGRSGVYVPAQPLEAKTPEGVPLKRAGSLRLPESTTPNFLDGIGRRLVTGGAVAPDGKHVVLRTYADAFEWDVPDGDIVAALTDGEPRATPLPDEQQGEAIAYTPDGAAFVTACDEPAGPTALRRYTPAARPSPSPPAADGPAALAGDPAGTPNRLLFAAGITGLVLVGLGLIGMMLRRAFR
;
A
#
# COMPACT_ATOMS: atom_id res chain seq x y z
N MET A 1 -6.97 -17.21 -11.57
CA MET A 1 -5.89 -16.66 -12.42
C MET A 1 -4.69 -17.56 -12.22
N PRO A 2 -4.01 -18.00 -13.29
CA PRO A 2 -2.77 -18.77 -13.15
C PRO A 2 -1.71 -17.92 -12.45
N ALA A 3 -0.81 -18.55 -11.70
CA ALA A 3 0.31 -17.87 -11.07
C ALA A 3 1.16 -17.17 -12.13
N LEU A 4 1.51 -15.90 -11.90
CA LEU A 4 2.45 -15.21 -12.77
C LEU A 4 3.80 -15.95 -12.74
N PRO A 5 4.46 -16.16 -13.89
CA PRO A 5 5.78 -16.78 -13.90
C PRO A 5 6.73 -15.95 -13.03
N ALA A 6 7.54 -16.64 -12.22
CA ALA A 6 8.58 -16.00 -11.43
C ALA A 6 9.50 -15.21 -12.37
N SER A 7 9.37 -13.88 -12.34
CA SER A 7 10.31 -12.99 -12.99
C SER A 7 11.70 -13.23 -12.41
N ALA A 8 12.73 -13.07 -13.25
CA ALA A 8 14.14 -13.32 -12.92
C ALA A 8 14.49 -12.82 -11.51
N ALA A 9 15.26 -13.65 -10.77
CA ALA A 9 15.69 -13.43 -9.39
C ALA A 9 15.74 -11.95 -9.02
N ALA A 10 14.90 -11.55 -8.07
CA ALA A 10 14.82 -10.18 -7.58
C ALA A 10 16.24 -9.69 -7.26
N GLN A 11 16.67 -8.62 -7.94
CA GLN A 11 17.81 -7.85 -7.45
C GLN A 11 17.39 -7.33 -6.08
N GLY A 12 18.03 -7.82 -5.01
CA GLY A 12 17.68 -7.47 -3.64
C GLY A 12 17.61 -5.97 -3.43
N ALA A 13 16.84 -5.54 -2.43
CA ALA A 13 16.60 -4.13 -2.19
C ALA A 13 17.90 -3.35 -1.92
N GLN A 14 18.03 -2.14 -2.47
CA GLN A 14 19.09 -1.22 -2.07
C GLN A 14 18.57 -0.33 -0.93
N VAL A 15 19.34 -0.16 0.14
CA VAL A 15 19.00 0.85 1.16
C VAL A 15 19.26 2.23 0.56
N ALA A 16 18.21 3.03 0.41
CA ALA A 16 18.29 4.40 -0.11
C ALA A 16 18.85 5.35 0.96
N CYS A 17 18.29 5.31 2.17
CA CYS A 17 18.80 5.95 3.38
C CYS A 17 18.11 5.34 4.61
N VAL A 18 18.53 5.74 5.81
CA VAL A 18 17.96 5.30 7.08
C VAL A 18 17.43 6.50 7.83
N VAL A 19 16.15 6.45 8.21
CA VAL A 19 15.52 7.40 9.11
C VAL A 19 15.95 7.03 10.53
N ASP A 20 16.71 7.91 11.19
CA ASP A 20 17.19 7.72 12.56
C ASP A 20 16.77 8.92 13.41
N ASP A 21 15.46 9.14 13.47
CA ASP A 21 14.82 10.18 14.28
C ASP A 21 13.59 9.56 14.94
N GLU A 22 13.60 9.44 16.27
CA GLU A 22 12.54 8.77 17.04
C GLU A 22 11.14 9.42 16.87
N ARG A 23 11.08 10.64 16.33
CA ARG A 23 9.80 11.29 16.00
C ARG A 23 9.17 10.72 14.72
N VAL A 24 9.95 10.01 13.91
CA VAL A 24 9.59 9.47 12.61
C VAL A 24 9.68 7.95 12.68
N GLY A 25 8.70 7.34 13.34
CA GLY A 25 8.47 5.90 13.36
C GLY A 25 7.10 5.57 12.75
N GLU A 26 6.78 4.28 12.69
CA GLU A 26 5.47 3.79 12.25
C GLU A 26 5.05 4.34 10.87
N LEU A 27 5.98 4.30 9.90
CA LEU A 27 5.78 4.90 8.58
C LEU A 27 4.77 4.12 7.74
N SER A 28 3.62 4.73 7.48
CA SER A 28 2.54 4.13 6.68
C SER A 28 2.45 4.68 5.25
N GLY A 29 2.73 5.98 5.06
CA GLY A 29 2.75 6.61 3.73
C GLY A 29 4.08 7.25 3.34
N LEU A 30 4.40 7.26 2.03
CA LEU A 30 5.61 7.89 1.48
C LEU A 30 5.38 8.60 0.14
N VAL A 31 6.08 9.72 -0.07
CA VAL A 31 6.27 10.37 -1.37
C VAL A 31 7.77 10.69 -1.56
N VAL A 32 8.31 10.40 -2.73
CA VAL A 32 9.67 10.84 -3.11
C VAL A 32 9.59 12.16 -3.88
N THR A 33 10.43 13.11 -3.50
CA THR A 33 10.56 14.43 -4.14
C THR A 33 11.96 14.60 -4.72
N PRO A 34 12.20 15.60 -5.60
CA PRO A 34 13.55 15.89 -6.09
C PRO A 34 14.58 16.22 -5.00
N THR A 35 14.12 16.62 -3.81
CA THR A 35 14.96 17.08 -2.69
C THR A 35 15.00 16.12 -1.50
N GLY A 36 14.24 15.03 -1.51
CA GLY A 36 14.14 14.10 -0.37
C GLY A 36 12.79 13.40 -0.33
N PHE A 37 12.19 13.26 0.84
CA PHE A 37 10.98 12.47 1.05
C PHE A 37 9.95 13.24 1.87
N ILE A 38 8.68 12.88 1.68
CA ILE A 38 7.59 13.27 2.57
C ILE A 38 6.98 11.97 3.08
N ALA A 39 6.80 11.86 4.39
CA ALA A 39 6.26 10.65 5.01
C ALA A 39 5.24 11.02 6.09
N ILE A 40 4.42 10.05 6.47
CA ILE A 40 3.48 10.13 7.59
C ILE A 40 3.64 8.89 8.46
N ASN A 41 3.27 9.03 9.72
CA ASN A 41 3.04 7.91 10.61
C ASN A 41 1.53 7.63 10.73
N ASP A 42 1.15 6.35 10.84
CA ASP A 42 -0.25 5.95 11.05
C ASP A 42 -0.71 6.17 12.48
N SER A 43 0.20 5.97 13.43
CA SER A 43 -0.14 5.92 14.83
C SER A 43 0.98 6.51 15.68
N ASN A 44 0.64 6.81 16.93
CA ASN A 44 1.58 7.20 17.95
C ASN A 44 0.93 7.10 19.33
N TRP A 45 1.70 6.72 20.36
CA TRP A 45 1.27 6.74 21.77
C TRP A 45 0.73 8.10 22.22
N ASP A 46 1.33 9.19 21.73
CA ASP A 46 0.74 10.52 21.78
C ASP A 46 0.08 10.82 20.44
N PRO A 47 -1.26 10.75 20.31
CA PRO A 47 -1.95 11.10 19.06
C PRO A 47 -1.62 12.52 18.59
N SER A 48 -1.28 13.41 19.54
CA SER A 48 -0.83 14.74 19.22
C SER A 48 0.48 14.73 18.46
N ALA A 49 1.28 13.66 18.42
CA ALA A 49 2.55 13.52 17.72
C ALA A 49 2.43 12.93 16.30
N ILE A 50 1.22 12.58 15.84
CA ILE A 50 0.97 12.22 14.43
C ILE A 50 1.19 13.45 13.54
N ARG A 51 2.02 13.32 12.49
CA ARG A 51 2.52 14.44 11.68
C ARG A 51 2.72 14.07 10.22
N ILE A 52 2.92 15.11 9.43
CA ILE A 52 3.57 15.02 8.12
C ILE A 52 5.04 15.40 8.31
N PHE A 53 5.94 14.51 7.91
CA PHE A 53 7.39 14.66 8.02
C PHE A 53 8.00 14.95 6.65
N TYR A 54 8.97 15.86 6.62
CA TYR A 54 9.77 16.16 5.43
C TYR A 54 11.22 15.78 5.73
N LEU A 55 11.77 14.89 4.94
CA LEU A 55 13.10 14.34 5.08
C LEU A 55 13.97 14.81 3.90
N ASP A 56 15.25 15.05 4.11
CA ASP A 56 16.20 15.25 3.01
C ASP A 56 16.59 13.93 2.32
N LYS A 57 17.46 13.97 1.31
CA LYS A 57 17.95 12.77 0.60
C LYS A 57 18.73 11.79 1.48
N LYS A 58 19.15 12.21 2.67
CA LYS A 58 19.85 11.37 3.66
C LYS A 58 18.91 10.89 4.76
N CYS A 59 17.59 11.03 4.58
CA CYS A 59 16.57 10.70 5.57
C CYS A 59 16.64 11.55 6.86
N ALA A 60 17.31 12.71 6.83
CA ALA A 60 17.32 13.61 7.98
C ALA A 60 16.04 14.45 8.05
N LEU A 61 15.43 14.56 9.22
CA LEU A 61 14.22 15.35 9.42
C LEU A 61 14.50 16.86 9.29
N THR A 62 13.85 17.48 8.32
CA THR A 62 14.01 18.91 7.99
C THR A 62 12.83 19.76 8.41
N LYS A 63 11.61 19.20 8.41
CA LYS A 63 10.37 19.92 8.73
C LYS A 63 9.27 18.95 9.16
N THR A 64 8.41 19.42 10.06
CA THR A 64 7.15 18.75 10.40
C THR A 64 5.97 19.68 10.16
N VAL A 65 4.81 19.10 9.84
CA VAL A 65 3.53 19.82 9.76
C VAL A 65 2.53 19.14 10.68
N ARG A 66 1.83 19.96 11.48
CA ARG A 66 0.75 19.51 12.37
C ARG A 66 -0.58 19.54 11.64
N TYR A 67 -1.46 18.61 11.97
CA TYR A 67 -2.87 18.69 11.63
C TYR A 67 -3.59 19.68 12.56
N PRO A 68 -4.55 20.48 12.07
CA PRO A 68 -5.32 21.41 12.91
C PRO A 68 -6.17 20.72 13.97
N THR A 69 -6.64 19.51 13.65
CA THR A 69 -7.20 18.55 14.61
C THR A 69 -6.42 17.26 14.47
N THR A 70 -6.22 16.53 15.56
CA THR A 70 -5.51 15.24 15.54
C THR A 70 -6.07 14.33 14.45
N ALA A 71 -5.20 13.90 13.54
CA ALA A 71 -5.53 12.84 12.59
C ALA A 71 -5.63 11.52 13.36
N ARG A 72 -6.52 10.62 12.94
CA ARG A 72 -6.84 9.44 13.75
C ARG A 72 -6.02 8.20 13.36
N ASP A 73 -5.84 7.94 12.07
CA ASP A 73 -5.10 6.78 11.52
C ASP A 73 -4.71 7.10 10.06
N PRO A 74 -3.65 7.90 9.83
CA PRO A 74 -3.18 8.25 8.48
C PRO A 74 -2.40 7.13 7.80
N GLU A 75 -2.94 6.63 6.69
CA GLU A 75 -2.43 5.40 6.08
C GLU A 75 -1.60 5.65 4.83
N ASP A 76 -1.95 6.67 4.04
CA ASP A 76 -1.21 6.94 2.81
C ASP A 76 -1.18 8.43 2.48
N LEU A 77 -0.27 8.85 1.60
CA LEU A 77 -0.22 10.20 1.07
C LEU A 77 0.18 10.23 -0.40
N ALA A 78 -0.36 11.22 -1.10
CA ALA A 78 -0.05 11.46 -2.50
C ALA A 78 0.24 12.95 -2.74
N LEU A 79 1.16 13.23 -3.66
CA LEU A 79 1.47 14.59 -4.09
C LEU A 79 0.85 14.85 -5.47
N ALA A 80 -0.10 15.77 -5.52
CA ALA A 80 -0.73 16.18 -6.77
C ALA A 80 0.23 17.02 -7.64
N LYS A 81 -0.06 17.10 -8.94
CA LYS A 81 0.75 17.84 -9.92
C LYS A 81 0.86 19.35 -9.62
N ASP A 82 -0.13 19.91 -8.95
CA ASP A 82 -0.13 21.31 -8.48
C ASP A 82 0.69 21.53 -7.19
N GLY A 83 1.32 20.47 -6.67
CA GLY A 83 2.08 20.48 -5.43
C GLY A 83 1.24 20.39 -4.16
N THR A 84 -0.08 20.19 -4.27
CA THR A 84 -0.93 19.91 -3.12
C THR A 84 -0.64 18.51 -2.60
N LEU A 85 -0.26 18.41 -1.33
CA LEU A 85 -0.12 17.13 -0.65
C LEU A 85 -1.49 16.68 -0.12
N TRP A 86 -1.82 15.42 -0.33
CA TRP A 86 -3.02 14.76 0.17
C TRP A 86 -2.61 13.67 1.13
N VAL A 87 -3.22 13.63 2.32
CA VAL A 87 -3.02 12.54 3.28
C VAL A 87 -4.36 11.86 3.53
N ALA A 88 -4.39 10.54 3.43
CA ALA A 88 -5.54 9.71 3.71
C ALA A 88 -5.54 9.28 5.18
N ASP A 89 -6.41 9.92 5.97
CA ASP A 89 -6.75 9.52 7.34
C ASP A 89 -7.93 8.57 7.27
N THR A 90 -7.62 7.32 6.90
CA THR A 90 -8.57 6.33 6.37
C THR A 90 -8.52 4.98 7.07
N GLY A 91 -7.58 4.75 7.99
CA GLY A 91 -7.50 3.52 8.77
C GLY A 91 -8.73 3.33 9.64
N ASP A 92 -9.34 2.15 9.59
CA ASP A 92 -10.45 1.75 10.44
C ASP A 92 -10.49 0.24 10.62
N ASN A 93 -9.35 -0.28 11.08
CA ASN A 93 -9.13 -1.67 11.47
C ASN A 93 -10.41 -2.41 11.92
N TYR A 94 -10.65 -3.59 11.35
CA TYR A 94 -11.92 -4.32 11.52
C TYR A 94 -12.27 -4.64 12.99
N ASN A 95 -11.27 -4.71 13.86
CA ASN A 95 -11.37 -5.00 15.29
C ASN A 95 -11.42 -3.75 16.17
N ALA A 96 -11.47 -2.55 15.59
CA ALA A 96 -11.56 -1.31 16.35
C ALA A 96 -12.82 -1.30 17.22
N ALA A 97 -12.66 -0.89 18.49
CA ALA A 97 -13.76 -0.84 19.46
C ALA A 97 -14.93 0.05 19.00
N VAL A 98 -14.61 1.09 18.22
CA VAL A 98 -15.58 1.98 17.56
C VAL A 98 -15.12 2.19 16.12
N ARG A 99 -15.97 1.80 15.17
CA ARG A 99 -15.78 2.00 13.74
C ARG A 99 -16.07 3.45 13.34
N ARG A 100 -15.40 3.96 12.31
CA ARG A 100 -15.61 5.32 11.79
C ARG A 100 -16.93 5.45 11.06
N THR A 101 -17.66 6.52 11.28
CA THR A 101 -18.76 6.91 10.38
C THR A 101 -18.26 7.68 9.16
N THR A 102 -17.09 8.32 9.25
CA THR A 102 -16.44 9.05 8.15
C THR A 102 -14.93 8.82 8.16
N VAL A 103 -14.32 8.79 6.99
CA VAL A 103 -12.86 8.90 6.81
C VAL A 103 -12.50 10.29 6.31
N ALA A 104 -11.22 10.64 6.23
CA ALA A 104 -10.79 11.97 5.85
C ALA A 104 -9.63 11.98 4.84
N LEU A 105 -9.66 12.97 3.95
CA LEU A 105 -8.53 13.43 3.17
C LEU A 105 -8.09 14.80 3.68
N TRP A 106 -6.86 14.90 4.14
CA TRP A 106 -6.21 16.15 4.49
C TRP A 106 -5.49 16.72 3.27
N LYS A 107 -5.89 17.91 2.80
CA LYS A 107 -5.22 18.60 1.70
C LYS A 107 -4.33 19.71 2.23
N LEU A 108 -3.05 19.68 1.91
CA LEU A 108 -2.06 20.71 2.22
C LEU A 108 -1.55 21.31 0.90
N PRO A 109 -2.13 22.42 0.43
CA PRO A 109 -1.67 23.10 -0.77
C PRO A 109 -0.19 23.51 -0.67
N ALA A 110 0.50 23.55 -1.82
CA ALA A 110 1.89 24.00 -1.88
C ALA A 110 2.07 25.37 -1.21
N GLY A 111 3.07 25.49 -0.33
CA GLY A 111 3.34 26.73 0.43
C GLY A 111 2.41 26.99 1.62
N SER A 112 1.32 26.23 1.78
CA SER A 112 0.49 26.29 2.99
C SER A 112 1.21 25.70 4.20
N LYS A 113 0.80 26.14 5.39
CA LYS A 113 1.23 25.58 6.68
C LYS A 113 0.15 24.73 7.34
N THR A 114 -1.06 24.75 6.80
CA THR A 114 -2.25 24.23 7.45
C THR A 114 -2.99 23.31 6.50
N PRO A 115 -3.02 21.99 6.79
CA PRO A 115 -3.88 21.04 6.09
C PRO A 115 -5.37 21.36 6.29
N VAL A 116 -6.19 21.09 5.28
CA VAL A 116 -7.64 21.26 5.28
C VAL A 116 -8.31 19.90 5.14
N ILE A 117 -9.18 19.57 6.10
CA ILE A 117 -9.91 18.30 6.12
C ILE A 117 -11.09 18.29 5.14
N HIS A 118 -11.22 17.17 4.42
CA HIS A 118 -12.36 16.81 3.59
C HIS A 118 -12.82 15.43 4.04
N ARG A 119 -14.02 15.31 4.61
CA ARG A 119 -14.53 14.02 5.07
C ARG A 119 -15.23 13.27 3.96
N LEU A 120 -15.25 11.95 4.06
CA LEU A 120 -15.83 11.03 3.11
C LEU A 120 -16.59 9.93 3.84
N THR A 121 -17.65 9.43 3.21
CA THR A 121 -18.51 8.39 3.81
C THR A 121 -18.71 7.26 2.80
N TYR A 122 -18.39 6.04 3.22
CA TYR A 122 -18.61 4.85 2.41
C TYR A 122 -20.11 4.53 2.27
N PRO A 123 -20.57 4.08 1.10
CA PRO A 123 -21.99 3.78 0.87
C PRO A 123 -22.46 2.47 1.53
N ASP A 124 -21.53 1.61 1.92
CA ASP A 124 -21.72 0.22 2.34
C ASP A 124 -21.19 -0.07 3.76
N GLY A 125 -20.87 0.99 4.51
CA GLY A 125 -20.39 0.92 5.88
C GLY A 125 -18.89 1.17 6.02
N PRO A 126 -18.35 1.12 7.25
CA PRO A 126 -16.96 1.51 7.49
C PRO A 126 -15.96 0.52 6.88
N HIS A 127 -14.99 1.05 6.13
CA HIS A 127 -13.87 0.29 5.57
C HIS A 127 -12.53 0.82 6.08
N ASP A 128 -11.61 -0.11 6.21
CA ASP A 128 -10.19 0.12 6.43
C ASP A 128 -9.52 0.33 5.07
N ALA A 129 -9.00 1.52 4.79
CA ALA A 129 -8.37 1.81 3.51
C ALA A 129 -6.96 2.35 3.66
N GLU A 130 -6.03 1.66 3.02
CA GLU A 130 -4.60 1.85 3.23
C GLU A 130 -3.89 2.44 2.02
N ALA A 131 -4.59 2.65 0.89
CA ALA A 131 -3.97 3.22 -0.29
C ALA A 131 -4.77 4.40 -0.83
N LEU A 132 -4.05 5.49 -1.11
CA LEU A 132 -4.55 6.68 -1.77
C LEU A 132 -3.87 6.86 -3.13
N LEU A 133 -4.67 6.84 -4.18
CA LEU A 133 -4.23 7.14 -5.53
C LEU A 133 -4.88 8.44 -6.00
N LEU A 134 -4.17 9.24 -6.79
CA LEU A 134 -4.72 10.44 -7.42
C LEU A 134 -4.75 10.26 -8.94
N ALA A 135 -5.95 10.31 -9.52
CA ALA A 135 -6.11 10.34 -10.96
C ALA A 135 -5.53 11.65 -11.56
N GLY A 136 -5.34 11.67 -12.88
CA GLY A 136 -4.71 12.80 -13.57
C GLY A 136 -5.46 14.14 -13.42
N ASP A 137 -6.76 14.10 -13.13
CA ASP A 137 -7.64 15.23 -12.86
C ASP A 137 -7.70 15.63 -11.37
N GLY A 138 -6.98 14.91 -10.50
CA GLY A 138 -6.98 15.11 -9.05
C GLY A 138 -8.09 14.38 -8.30
N THR A 139 -8.86 13.51 -8.95
CA THR A 139 -9.85 12.65 -8.29
C THR A 139 -9.12 11.64 -7.38
N PRO A 140 -9.41 11.60 -6.06
CA PRO A 140 -8.85 10.60 -5.18
C PRO A 140 -9.55 9.24 -5.37
N ILE A 141 -8.77 8.18 -5.32
CA ILE A 141 -9.22 6.80 -5.38
C ILE A 141 -8.68 6.11 -4.12
N LEU A 142 -9.58 5.55 -3.32
CA LEU A 142 -9.26 4.80 -2.10
C LEU A 142 -9.36 3.31 -2.37
N VAL A 143 -8.38 2.54 -1.90
CA VAL A 143 -8.38 1.08 -2.01
C VAL A 143 -8.33 0.44 -0.61
N THR A 144 -9.27 -0.47 -0.34
CA THR A 144 -9.45 -1.03 1.01
C THR A 144 -8.52 -2.23 1.30
N LYS A 145 -8.17 -2.42 2.56
CA LYS A 145 -7.47 -3.62 3.07
C LYS A 145 -8.48 -4.62 3.59
N GLU A 146 -8.62 -5.72 2.87
CA GLU A 146 -9.70 -6.66 3.11
C GLU A 146 -9.15 -8.08 3.32
N LEU A 147 -9.41 -8.65 4.52
CA LEU A 147 -9.05 -10.04 4.84
C LEU A 147 -9.69 -11.06 3.89
N SER A 148 -10.75 -10.68 3.20
CA SER A 148 -11.40 -11.49 2.16
C SER A 148 -10.52 -11.71 0.92
N GLY A 149 -9.46 -10.90 0.74
CA GLY A 149 -8.63 -10.86 -0.46
C GLY A 149 -9.29 -10.15 -1.65
N ARG A 150 -10.38 -9.40 -1.40
CA ARG A 150 -11.05 -8.55 -2.41
C ARG A 150 -11.17 -7.12 -1.90
N SER A 151 -10.22 -6.28 -2.27
CA SER A 151 -10.26 -4.85 -1.98
C SER A 151 -11.39 -4.17 -2.75
N GLY A 152 -12.08 -3.24 -2.10
CA GLY A 152 -12.97 -2.30 -2.76
C GLY A 152 -12.18 -1.09 -3.29
N VAL A 153 -12.61 -0.57 -4.43
CA VAL A 153 -12.06 0.66 -5.03
C VAL A 153 -13.16 1.71 -4.97
N TYR A 154 -12.89 2.83 -4.30
CA TYR A 154 -13.89 3.88 -4.03
C TYR A 154 -13.42 5.23 -4.53
N VAL A 155 -14.36 6.03 -5.04
CA VAL A 155 -14.14 7.41 -5.48
C VAL A 155 -15.26 8.32 -4.96
N PRO A 156 -15.04 9.63 -4.82
CA PRO A 156 -16.11 10.57 -4.49
C PRO A 156 -17.27 10.50 -5.50
N ALA A 157 -18.51 10.47 -5.01
CA ALA A 157 -19.71 10.50 -5.85
C ALA A 157 -20.01 11.91 -6.38
N GLN A 158 -19.40 12.93 -5.79
CA GLN A 158 -19.53 14.35 -6.11
C GLN A 158 -18.23 15.09 -5.75
N PRO A 159 -18.04 16.35 -6.18
CA PRO A 159 -16.86 17.14 -5.81
C PRO A 159 -16.64 17.19 -4.30
N LEU A 160 -15.37 17.16 -3.89
CA LEU A 160 -15.02 17.26 -2.47
C LEU A 160 -15.41 18.63 -1.92
N GLU A 161 -15.94 18.63 -0.70
CA GLU A 161 -16.26 19.82 0.05
C GLU A 161 -15.48 19.83 1.36
N ALA A 162 -14.81 20.94 1.64
CA ALA A 162 -14.00 21.08 2.84
C ALA A 162 -14.91 21.22 4.07
N LYS A 163 -14.49 20.60 5.18
CA LYS A 163 -15.12 20.78 6.50
C LYS A 163 -16.59 20.34 6.60
N THR A 164 -17.06 19.46 5.71
CA THR A 164 -18.39 18.82 5.80
C THR A 164 -18.35 17.68 6.83
N PRO A 165 -18.99 17.78 8.02
CA PRO A 165 -18.88 16.76 9.06
C PRO A 165 -19.41 15.39 8.64
N GLU A 166 -20.49 15.37 7.85
CA GLU A 166 -21.14 14.13 7.41
C GLU A 166 -20.43 13.43 6.25
N GLY A 167 -19.39 14.07 5.71
CA GLY A 167 -18.59 13.57 4.62
C GLY A 167 -19.30 13.63 3.26
N VAL A 168 -18.51 13.80 2.21
CA VAL A 168 -18.96 13.61 0.84
C VAL A 168 -19.17 12.11 0.61
N PRO A 169 -20.33 11.66 0.08
CA PRO A 169 -20.53 10.24 -0.20
C PRO A 169 -19.51 9.72 -1.22
N LEU A 170 -18.94 8.56 -0.92
CA LEU A 170 -18.19 7.75 -1.87
C LEU A 170 -19.14 6.88 -2.69
N LYS A 171 -18.69 6.46 -3.86
CA LYS A 171 -19.27 5.37 -4.63
C LYS A 171 -18.23 4.26 -4.81
N ARG A 172 -18.68 3.02 -4.77
CA ARG A 172 -17.85 1.86 -5.11
C ARG A 172 -17.66 1.81 -6.63
N ALA A 173 -16.45 2.09 -7.08
CA ALA A 173 -16.08 2.13 -8.50
C ALA A 173 -15.59 0.77 -9.02
N GLY A 174 -15.10 -0.10 -8.15
CA GLY A 174 -14.56 -1.40 -8.55
C GLY A 174 -14.32 -2.37 -7.41
N SER A 175 -13.89 -3.58 -7.78
CA SER A 175 -13.37 -4.58 -6.85
C SER A 175 -12.06 -5.13 -7.41
N LEU A 176 -11.00 -5.05 -6.60
CA LEU A 176 -9.69 -5.54 -6.94
C LEU A 176 -9.47 -6.92 -6.31
N ARG A 177 -8.85 -7.83 -7.07
CA ARG A 177 -8.27 -9.07 -6.54
C ARG A 177 -6.85 -9.18 -7.04
N LEU A 178 -5.89 -9.19 -6.12
CA LEU A 178 -4.48 -9.32 -6.47
C LEU A 178 -4.15 -10.75 -6.96
N PRO A 179 -3.18 -10.91 -7.87
CA PRO A 179 -2.66 -12.22 -8.26
C PRO A 179 -2.08 -12.99 -7.07
N GLU A 180 -1.94 -14.30 -7.24
CA GLU A 180 -1.24 -15.11 -6.25
C GLU A 180 0.26 -14.84 -6.28
N SER A 181 0.87 -14.88 -5.10
CA SER A 181 2.29 -14.72 -4.88
C SER A 181 2.79 -15.79 -3.92
N THR A 182 4.09 -16.07 -3.99
CA THR A 182 4.81 -16.92 -3.04
C THR A 182 5.87 -16.15 -2.26
N THR A 183 5.92 -14.82 -2.38
CA THR A 183 6.90 -13.99 -1.69
C THR A 183 6.73 -14.12 -0.17
N PRO A 184 7.79 -14.47 0.58
CA PRO A 184 7.71 -14.61 2.04
C PRO A 184 7.31 -13.29 2.71
N ASN A 185 6.50 -13.39 3.78
CA ASN A 185 6.16 -12.29 4.69
C ASN A 185 5.66 -12.88 6.02
N PHE A 186 5.52 -12.06 7.05
CA PHE A 186 5.14 -12.49 8.40
C PHE A 186 3.69 -13.01 8.54
N LEU A 187 2.79 -12.68 7.60
CA LEU A 187 1.39 -13.13 7.56
C LEU A 187 1.13 -14.19 6.48
N ASP A 188 2.19 -14.73 5.86
CA ASP A 188 2.14 -15.74 4.81
C ASP A 188 1.08 -15.41 3.73
N GLY A 189 0.21 -16.35 3.35
CA GLY A 189 -0.74 -16.17 2.25
C GLY A 189 -1.75 -15.04 2.45
N ILE A 190 -2.01 -14.61 3.69
CA ILE A 190 -2.88 -13.47 3.97
C ILE A 190 -2.15 -12.17 3.60
N GLY A 191 -0.92 -11.99 4.08
CA GLY A 191 -0.16 -10.75 3.86
C GLY A 191 0.13 -10.45 2.39
N ARG A 192 0.21 -11.49 1.55
CA ARG A 192 0.37 -11.37 0.09
C ARG A 192 -0.82 -10.73 -0.64
N ARG A 193 -1.96 -10.55 0.06
CA ARG A 193 -3.24 -10.12 -0.54
C ARG A 193 -3.78 -8.83 0.08
N LEU A 194 -3.19 -8.37 1.18
CA LEU A 194 -3.62 -7.17 1.87
C LEU A 194 -2.90 -5.97 1.26
N VAL A 195 -3.67 -5.06 0.66
CA VAL A 195 -3.15 -3.76 0.21
C VAL A 195 -2.76 -2.96 1.44
N THR A 196 -1.54 -2.41 1.44
CA THR A 196 -1.00 -1.60 2.55
C THR A 196 -0.58 -0.19 2.13
N GLY A 197 -0.53 0.09 0.84
CA GLY A 197 -0.15 1.41 0.32
C GLY A 197 -0.22 1.45 -1.20
N GLY A 198 -0.20 2.65 -1.78
CA GLY A 198 -0.23 2.81 -3.23
C GLY A 198 0.42 4.09 -3.74
N ALA A 199 0.79 4.11 -5.01
CA ALA A 199 1.28 5.31 -5.67
C ALA A 199 0.94 5.35 -7.16
N VAL A 200 0.84 6.55 -7.71
CA VAL A 200 0.73 6.79 -9.15
C VAL A 200 2.06 7.33 -9.65
N ALA A 201 2.56 6.81 -10.78
CA ALA A 201 3.81 7.28 -11.36
C ALA A 201 3.72 8.76 -11.75
N PRO A 202 4.84 9.52 -11.74
CA PRO A 202 4.82 10.95 -12.04
C PRO A 202 4.22 11.32 -13.41
N ASP A 203 4.34 10.44 -14.40
CA ASP A 203 3.77 10.62 -15.73
C ASP A 203 2.29 10.18 -15.86
N GLY A 204 1.74 9.56 -14.81
CA GLY A 204 0.37 9.06 -14.75
C GLY A 204 0.11 7.78 -15.55
N LYS A 205 1.15 7.13 -16.11
CA LYS A 205 0.99 5.94 -16.97
C LYS A 205 1.05 4.63 -16.22
N HIS A 206 1.45 4.67 -14.96
CA HIS A 206 1.53 3.49 -14.10
C HIS A 206 0.94 3.77 -12.74
N VAL A 207 0.37 2.74 -12.15
CA VAL A 207 -0.09 2.73 -10.76
C VAL A 207 0.48 1.51 -10.07
N VAL A 208 0.93 1.67 -8.84
CA VAL A 208 1.41 0.57 -8.01
C VAL A 208 0.57 0.48 -6.74
N LEU A 209 0.21 -0.74 -6.36
CA LEU A 209 -0.28 -1.06 -5.03
C LEU A 209 0.71 -2.02 -4.39
N ARG A 210 1.05 -1.78 -3.13
CA ARG A 210 1.86 -2.72 -2.36
C ARG A 210 0.99 -3.56 -1.45
N THR A 211 1.55 -4.69 -1.08
CA THR A 211 1.13 -5.54 0.03
C THR A 211 2.27 -5.69 1.03
N TYR A 212 2.09 -6.51 2.05
CA TYR A 212 3.18 -6.90 2.94
C TYR A 212 4.31 -7.67 2.24
N ALA A 213 4.09 -8.18 1.02
CA ALA A 213 5.05 -9.06 0.36
C ALA A 213 5.50 -8.57 -1.03
N ASP A 214 4.66 -7.83 -1.74
CA ASP A 214 4.85 -7.54 -3.16
C ASP A 214 4.37 -6.12 -3.52
N ALA A 215 4.98 -5.54 -4.54
CA ALA A 215 4.45 -4.39 -5.27
C ALA A 215 3.85 -4.85 -6.62
N PHE A 216 2.55 -4.60 -6.81
CA PHE A 216 1.82 -4.89 -8.03
C PHE A 216 1.67 -3.61 -8.85
N GLU A 217 2.20 -3.59 -10.07
CA GLU A 217 2.20 -2.42 -10.95
C GLU A 217 1.36 -2.66 -12.20
N TRP A 218 0.42 -1.76 -12.48
CA TRP A 218 -0.41 -1.76 -13.68
C TRP A 218 -0.01 -0.64 -14.63
N ASP A 219 -0.24 -0.88 -15.92
CA ASP A 219 -0.31 0.18 -16.91
C ASP A 219 -1.68 0.86 -16.83
N VAL A 220 -1.69 2.20 -16.96
CA VAL A 220 -2.89 3.03 -16.88
C VAL A 220 -3.17 3.62 -18.28
N PRO A 221 -3.80 2.85 -19.18
CA PRO A 221 -4.21 3.38 -20.48
C PRO A 221 -5.23 4.50 -20.27
N ASP A 222 -5.10 5.56 -21.08
CA ASP A 222 -6.03 6.70 -21.11
C ASP A 222 -6.22 7.44 -19.76
N GLY A 223 -5.37 7.17 -18.76
CA GLY A 223 -5.47 7.74 -17.42
C GLY A 223 -6.54 7.10 -16.51
N ASP A 224 -7.18 6.00 -16.94
CA ASP A 224 -8.21 5.32 -16.15
C ASP A 224 -7.60 4.30 -15.17
N ILE A 225 -7.29 4.79 -13.97
CA ILE A 225 -6.71 3.99 -12.89
C ILE A 225 -7.70 2.93 -12.39
N VAL A 226 -9.01 3.22 -12.36
CA VAL A 226 -9.99 2.27 -11.85
C VAL A 226 -10.05 1.06 -12.78
N ALA A 227 -10.17 1.30 -14.10
CA ALA A 227 -10.14 0.24 -15.09
C ALA A 227 -8.83 -0.55 -15.07
N ALA A 228 -7.69 0.14 -14.91
CA ALA A 228 -6.39 -0.53 -14.78
C ALA A 228 -6.38 -1.53 -13.60
N LEU A 229 -6.90 -1.13 -12.43
CA LEU A 229 -6.96 -1.99 -11.25
C LEU A 229 -7.99 -3.11 -11.35
N THR A 230 -9.13 -2.90 -12.03
CA THR A 230 -10.21 -3.90 -12.10
C THR A 230 -10.03 -4.90 -13.23
N ASP A 231 -9.50 -4.45 -14.37
CA ASP A 231 -9.49 -5.21 -15.61
C ASP A 231 -8.06 -5.47 -16.14
N GLY A 232 -7.07 -4.73 -15.64
CA GLY A 232 -5.67 -4.88 -16.03
C GLY A 232 -4.94 -6.00 -15.31
N GLU A 233 -3.85 -6.47 -15.93
CA GLU A 233 -2.93 -7.44 -15.34
C GLU A 233 -1.69 -6.73 -14.78
N PRO A 234 -1.38 -6.87 -13.48
CA PRO A 234 -0.20 -6.25 -12.92
C PRO A 234 1.06 -7.07 -13.18
N ARG A 235 2.21 -6.37 -13.07
CA ARG A 235 3.52 -6.98 -12.84
C ARG A 235 3.78 -7.02 -11.35
N ALA A 236 4.28 -8.15 -10.84
CA ALA A 236 4.61 -8.31 -9.43
C ALA A 236 6.12 -8.14 -9.21
N THR A 237 6.49 -7.24 -8.31
CA THR A 237 7.86 -7.05 -7.82
C THR A 237 7.93 -7.54 -6.37
N PRO A 238 8.65 -8.63 -6.08
CA PRO A 238 8.80 -9.14 -4.71
C PRO A 238 9.51 -8.14 -3.78
N LEU A 239 9.03 -8.01 -2.55
CA LEU A 239 9.59 -7.17 -1.48
C LEU A 239 9.99 -8.01 -0.23
N PRO A 240 10.85 -9.04 -0.36
CA PRO A 240 11.10 -10.00 0.72
C PRO A 240 11.89 -9.45 1.92
N ASP A 241 12.51 -8.27 1.78
CA ASP A 241 13.42 -7.67 2.76
C ASP A 241 12.69 -6.73 3.76
N GLU A 242 11.36 -6.83 3.83
CA GLU A 242 10.49 -5.96 4.62
C GLU A 242 9.60 -6.80 5.54
N GLN A 243 9.76 -6.60 6.85
CA GLN A 243 8.99 -7.37 7.82
C GLN A 243 7.53 -6.91 7.89
N GLN A 244 7.29 -5.60 7.87
CA GLN A 244 5.96 -4.99 7.97
C GLN A 244 5.89 -3.78 7.04
N GLY A 245 5.93 -4.05 5.73
CA GLY A 245 5.96 -2.98 4.75
C GLY A 245 4.59 -2.35 4.51
N GLU A 246 4.49 -1.03 4.69
CA GLU A 246 3.25 -0.23 4.58
C GLU A 246 3.37 0.88 3.52
N ALA A 247 4.53 1.54 3.38
CA ALA A 247 4.64 2.66 2.43
C ALA A 247 5.27 2.26 1.09
N ILE A 248 4.81 2.86 -0.02
CA ILE A 248 5.43 2.76 -1.36
C ILE A 248 5.28 4.07 -2.14
N ALA A 249 6.32 4.44 -2.90
CA ALA A 249 6.32 5.61 -3.76
C ALA A 249 7.15 5.38 -5.02
N TYR A 250 6.84 6.06 -6.11
CA TYR A 250 7.75 6.16 -7.26
C TYR A 250 8.87 7.17 -7.00
N THR A 251 10.05 6.90 -7.56
CA THR A 251 11.08 7.93 -7.70
C THR A 251 10.61 9.04 -8.67
N PRO A 252 11.18 10.26 -8.60
CA PRO A 252 10.71 11.38 -9.43
C PRO A 252 10.83 11.16 -10.94
N ASP A 253 11.72 10.26 -11.37
CA ASP A 253 11.89 9.82 -12.76
C ASP A 253 10.95 8.66 -13.16
N GLY A 254 10.16 8.13 -12.21
CA GLY A 254 9.26 6.99 -12.40
C GLY A 254 9.96 5.64 -12.57
N ALA A 255 11.29 5.56 -12.44
CA ALA A 255 12.05 4.37 -12.82
C ALA A 255 12.20 3.33 -11.69
N ALA A 256 11.92 3.70 -10.44
CA ALA A 256 12.07 2.81 -9.29
C ALA A 256 10.99 3.05 -8.23
N PHE A 257 10.79 2.06 -7.37
CA PHE A 257 10.02 2.22 -6.14
C PHE A 257 10.95 2.60 -4.99
N VAL A 258 10.44 3.40 -4.05
CA VAL A 258 10.97 3.53 -2.70
C VAL A 258 9.90 3.11 -1.71
N THR A 259 10.25 2.31 -0.72
CA THR A 259 9.34 1.74 0.28
C THR A 259 9.84 2.00 1.70
N ALA A 260 8.93 1.87 2.66
CA ALA A 260 9.23 1.90 4.09
C ALA A 260 8.40 0.85 4.84
N CYS A 261 8.92 0.43 5.99
CA CYS A 261 8.20 -0.41 6.94
C CYS A 261 7.58 0.42 8.06
N ASP A 262 6.44 -0.04 8.57
CA ASP A 262 5.96 0.33 9.89
C ASP A 262 6.81 -0.41 10.93
N GLU A 263 7.87 0.27 11.36
CA GLU A 263 8.67 -0.16 12.49
C GLU A 263 8.34 0.74 13.70
N PRO A 264 7.86 0.16 14.82
CA PRO A 264 7.41 0.95 15.98
C PRO A 264 8.56 1.60 16.75
N ALA A 265 9.80 1.16 16.53
CA ALA A 265 10.98 1.73 17.17
C ALA A 265 12.27 1.43 16.42
N GLY A 266 13.21 2.35 16.51
CA GLY A 266 14.55 2.22 15.96
C GLY A 266 14.67 2.78 14.54
N PRO A 267 15.85 2.65 13.93
CA PRO A 267 16.10 3.24 12.62
C PRO A 267 15.35 2.50 11.50
N THR A 268 14.53 3.22 10.73
CA THR A 268 13.76 2.64 9.61
C THR A 268 14.49 2.86 8.29
N ALA A 269 14.77 1.78 7.56
CA ALA A 269 15.40 1.87 6.25
C ALA A 269 14.36 2.20 5.15
N LEU A 270 14.61 3.26 4.39
CA LEU A 270 13.95 3.43 3.10
C LEU A 270 14.65 2.57 2.06
N ARG A 271 13.90 1.70 1.38
CA ARG A 271 14.43 0.72 0.43
C ARG A 271 14.06 1.09 -0.99
N ARG A 272 14.97 0.87 -1.94
CA ARG A 272 14.78 1.10 -3.37
C ARG A 272 14.69 -0.23 -4.10
N TYR A 273 13.66 -0.37 -4.92
CA TYR A 273 13.40 -1.54 -5.76
C TYR A 273 13.32 -1.15 -7.22
N THR A 274 13.83 -2.02 -8.09
CA THR A 274 13.59 -1.91 -9.54
C THR A 274 12.30 -2.67 -9.86
N PRO A 275 11.29 -2.02 -10.48
CA PRO A 275 10.06 -2.67 -10.88
C PRO A 275 10.33 -3.87 -11.79
N ALA A 276 9.52 -4.93 -11.65
CA ALA A 276 9.61 -6.10 -12.50
C ALA A 276 9.43 -5.70 -13.98
N ALA A 277 10.34 -6.17 -14.83
CA ALA A 277 10.26 -5.93 -16.26
C ALA A 277 9.00 -6.56 -16.87
N ARG A 278 8.46 -5.95 -17.92
CA ARG A 278 7.37 -6.54 -18.71
C ARG A 278 7.87 -7.88 -19.29
N PRO A 279 7.08 -8.96 -19.21
CA PRO A 279 7.37 -10.16 -20.00
C PRO A 279 7.49 -9.77 -21.46
N SER A 280 8.63 -10.06 -22.10
CA SER A 280 8.73 -9.88 -23.54
C SER A 280 7.71 -10.82 -24.20
N PRO A 281 6.94 -10.37 -25.21
CA PRO A 281 6.12 -11.30 -25.97
C PRO A 281 7.04 -12.40 -26.49
N SER A 282 6.68 -13.66 -26.19
CA SER A 282 7.42 -14.80 -26.76
C SER A 282 7.36 -14.68 -28.28
N PRO A 283 8.47 -14.90 -29.00
CA PRO A 283 8.39 -15.04 -30.45
C PRO A 283 7.32 -16.08 -30.79
N PRO A 284 6.53 -15.91 -31.86
CA PRO A 284 5.58 -16.92 -32.27
C PRO A 284 6.31 -18.26 -32.36
N ALA A 285 5.74 -19.29 -31.73
CA ALA A 285 6.29 -20.63 -31.79
C ALA A 285 6.50 -20.99 -33.27
N ALA A 286 7.74 -21.23 -33.66
CA ALA A 286 8.00 -21.83 -34.96
C ALA A 286 7.31 -23.19 -34.96
N ASP A 287 6.44 -23.42 -35.95
CA ASP A 287 5.81 -24.72 -36.19
C ASP A 287 6.91 -25.77 -36.46
N GLY A 288 7.41 -26.38 -35.39
CA GLY A 288 8.27 -27.56 -35.45
C GLY A 288 7.41 -28.81 -35.67
N PRO A 289 7.83 -29.76 -36.53
CA PRO A 289 7.03 -30.93 -36.85
C PRO A 289 6.74 -31.78 -35.61
N ALA A 290 5.48 -32.20 -35.48
CA ALA A 290 4.95 -33.01 -34.40
C ALA A 290 5.76 -34.30 -34.20
N ALA A 291 6.46 -34.41 -33.07
CA ALA A 291 7.04 -35.65 -32.61
C ALA A 291 5.93 -36.50 -31.97
N LEU A 292 5.76 -37.72 -32.48
CA LEU A 292 4.79 -38.71 -32.06
C LEU A 292 4.99 -39.09 -30.58
N ALA A 293 3.91 -39.01 -29.81
CA ALA A 293 3.83 -39.44 -28.41
C ALA A 293 3.99 -40.96 -28.29
N GLY A 294 4.86 -41.39 -27.37
CA GLY A 294 4.89 -42.74 -26.84
C GLY A 294 4.47 -42.73 -25.37
N ASP A 295 3.37 -43.42 -25.06
CA ASP A 295 2.93 -43.72 -23.69
C ASP A 295 3.94 -44.66 -22.99
N PRO A 296 4.05 -44.59 -21.65
CA PRO A 296 3.40 -45.64 -20.89
C PRO A 296 2.68 -45.19 -19.62
N ALA A 297 1.69 -46.01 -19.29
CA ALA A 297 0.79 -45.97 -18.14
C ALA A 297 1.50 -45.93 -16.78
N GLY A 298 0.90 -45.19 -15.84
CA GLY A 298 1.19 -45.23 -14.40
C GLY A 298 0.03 -44.63 -13.60
N THR A 299 -0.75 -45.50 -12.97
CA THR A 299 -2.01 -45.24 -12.21
C THR A 299 -1.76 -44.41 -10.93
N PRO A 300 -2.76 -43.65 -10.42
CA PRO A 300 -2.54 -42.57 -9.45
C PRO A 300 -2.56 -43.04 -7.99
N ASN A 301 -1.63 -42.53 -7.18
CA ASN A 301 -1.63 -42.76 -5.73
C ASN A 301 -2.39 -41.63 -5.02
N ARG A 302 -3.61 -41.94 -4.56
CA ARG A 302 -4.40 -41.12 -3.65
C ARG A 302 -4.03 -41.49 -2.22
N LEU A 303 -3.49 -40.53 -1.46
CA LEU A 303 -3.41 -40.63 0.00
C LEU A 303 -3.95 -39.33 0.62
N LEU A 304 -5.07 -39.51 1.32
CA LEU A 304 -5.74 -38.58 2.21
C LEU A 304 -4.91 -38.40 3.49
N PHE A 305 -4.81 -37.17 3.99
CA PHE A 305 -4.81 -36.91 5.43
C PHE A 305 -5.64 -35.67 5.73
N ALA A 306 -6.64 -35.87 6.59
CA ALA A 306 -7.49 -34.87 7.20
C ALA A 306 -7.05 -34.61 8.65
N ALA A 307 -7.57 -33.51 9.21
CA ALA A 307 -7.43 -32.97 10.57
C ALA A 307 -6.27 -31.95 10.75
N GLY A 308 -6.48 -30.76 11.33
CA GLY A 308 -7.61 -30.32 12.13
C GLY A 308 -7.69 -28.80 12.31
N ILE A 309 -8.93 -28.37 12.52
CA ILE A 309 -9.36 -27.12 13.11
C ILE A 309 -8.66 -26.96 14.48
N THR A 310 -8.05 -25.81 14.75
CA THR A 310 -8.13 -24.98 15.99
C THR A 310 -6.91 -24.05 16.02
N GLY A 311 -7.13 -22.73 15.99
CA GLY A 311 -6.04 -21.74 16.06
C GLY A 311 -6.45 -20.27 15.84
N LEU A 312 -7.74 -19.98 15.66
CA LEU A 312 -8.29 -18.64 15.87
C LEU A 312 -8.42 -18.44 17.38
N VAL A 313 -7.50 -17.65 17.98
CA VAL A 313 -7.67 -16.85 19.23
C VAL A 313 -6.35 -16.23 19.74
N LEU A 314 -5.16 -16.53 19.19
CA LEU A 314 -3.88 -16.03 19.76
C LEU A 314 -3.09 -15.01 18.93
N VAL A 315 -3.75 -14.21 18.09
CA VAL A 315 -3.08 -13.07 17.41
C VAL A 315 -3.43 -11.72 18.07
N GLY A 316 -4.46 -11.67 18.92
CA GLY A 316 -4.85 -10.46 19.67
C GLY A 316 -4.15 -10.23 21.01
N LEU A 317 -3.26 -11.12 21.47
CA LEU A 317 -2.59 -11.02 22.78
C LEU A 317 -1.05 -10.94 22.70
N GLY A 318 -0.46 -11.07 21.50
CA GLY A 318 0.99 -11.00 21.31
C GLY A 318 1.58 -9.59 21.36
N LEU A 319 0.81 -8.58 20.97
CA LEU A 319 1.30 -7.19 20.87
C LEU A 319 1.15 -6.39 22.17
N ILE A 320 0.28 -6.81 23.09
CA ILE A 320 0.17 -6.20 24.43
C ILE A 320 1.23 -6.78 25.40
N GLY A 321 1.69 -8.02 25.18
CA GLY A 321 2.67 -8.69 26.06
C GLY A 321 4.11 -8.18 25.94
N MET A 322 4.48 -7.59 24.80
CA MET A 322 5.84 -7.06 24.59
C MET A 322 6.04 -5.65 25.17
N MET A 323 4.97 -4.88 25.33
CA MET A 323 5.04 -3.55 25.96
C MET A 323 5.16 -3.59 27.48
N LEU A 324 4.66 -4.64 28.15
CA LEU A 324 4.73 -4.75 29.62
C LEU A 324 6.04 -5.34 30.16
N ARG A 325 6.96 -5.83 29.30
CA ARG A 325 8.25 -6.38 29.73
C ARG A 325 9.42 -5.40 29.73
N ARG A 326 9.25 -4.18 29.22
CA ARG A 326 10.27 -3.11 29.27
C ARG A 326 9.98 -2.00 30.30
N ALA A 327 8.87 -2.08 31.04
CA ALA A 327 8.59 -1.18 32.16
C ALA A 327 9.18 -1.65 33.51
N PHE A 328 9.92 -2.77 33.53
CA PHE A 328 10.53 -3.33 34.75
C PHE A 328 12.03 -3.69 34.60
N ARG A 329 12.76 -2.99 33.73
CA ARG A 329 14.23 -2.95 33.76
C ARG A 329 14.75 -1.56 33.45
#